data_AF-A0AAE0I5E8-F1
#
_entry.id   AF-A0AAE0I5E8-F1
#
_cell.length_a   1.000
_cell.length_b   1.000
_cell.length_c   1.000
_cell.angle_alpha   90.00
_cell.angle_beta   90.00
_cell.angle_gamma   90.00
#
_symmetry.space_group_name_H-M   'P 1'
#
loop_
_entity.id
_entity.type
_entity.pdbx_description
1 polymer ?
#
loop_
_entity_poly.entity_id
_entity_poly.type
_entity_poly.pdbx_seq_one_letter_code
_entity_poly.pdbx_strand_id
1 'polypeptide(L)'
;MPPRLRCPTARGMGLGSALGPSSRRVPTLLILTSITTQPSTQTRPYAAAAAPSISVAGGLNLPDGYVPPTRPPTARPADARKAQLLRTYTSLLRSTPLMLIFQHNNLTAVEWAAIRRELRRALAEVQTPTPPPVDFVSKIQLQVIRTRIFDVALKVVEFHDPSRVAPTTVKTASGAKTTMKFDHDLSEAAYEAIKAATASGMPESSQYAELSPLLVGPCALLTIPAVSPAHLAAALNILAPSPPAFPAPSRKKNPGYWDPIAQSGLQKLLLVGGRIEGKVFDLGGVRWVGGIENGLDGLRAQLVHMLQNAGLGLTSVLEGAGKSLWLTMESRRSVLEEAEKPAAEPAAEGEGEKKE
;
A
#
# COMPACT_ATOMS: atom_id res chain seq x y z
N MET A 1 45.56 25.20 -11.57
CA MET A 1 44.71 25.53 -10.41
C MET A 1 45.08 26.93 -9.91
N PRO A 2 44.14 27.83 -9.63
CA PRO A 2 44.43 29.05 -8.88
C PRO A 2 44.57 28.76 -7.37
N PRO A 3 45.39 29.52 -6.61
CA PRO A 3 45.69 29.25 -5.21
C PRO A 3 44.59 29.70 -4.24
N ARG A 4 44.62 29.15 -3.02
CA ARG A 4 43.70 29.51 -1.92
C ARG A 4 44.22 30.73 -1.17
N LEU A 5 43.39 31.76 -0.99
CA LEU A 5 43.64 32.82 -0.01
C LEU A 5 43.10 32.43 1.38
N ARG A 6 43.83 32.80 2.43
CA ARG A 6 43.43 32.67 3.84
C ARG A 6 43.29 34.05 4.48
N CYS A 7 42.53 34.09 5.57
CA CYS A 7 42.22 35.22 6.45
C CYS A 7 43.40 36.17 6.76
N PRO A 8 43.07 37.37 7.24
CA PRO A 8 43.36 37.62 8.66
C PRO A 8 42.15 38.06 9.49
N THR A 9 42.28 37.92 10.81
CA THR A 9 41.38 38.44 11.85
C THR A 9 42.15 39.44 12.72
N ALA A 10 41.52 40.56 13.15
CA ALA A 10 41.75 41.17 14.47
C ALA A 10 40.93 42.47 14.72
N ARG A 11 40.29 42.49 15.91
CA ARG A 11 39.95 43.60 16.84
C ARG A 11 40.20 45.08 16.48
N GLY A 12 39.20 45.90 16.86
CA GLY A 12 39.32 47.30 17.31
C GLY A 12 38.21 47.63 18.34
N MET A 13 38.38 48.61 19.23
CA MET A 13 37.43 48.96 20.33
C MET A 13 37.21 50.47 20.51
N GLY A 14 36.00 50.85 20.94
CA GLY A 14 35.58 52.19 21.41
C GLY A 14 34.04 52.26 21.49
N LEU A 15 33.38 52.46 22.63
CA LEU A 15 33.20 53.72 23.42
C LEU A 15 32.39 54.79 22.65
N GLY A 16 31.20 55.24 23.08
CA GLY A 16 30.31 54.77 24.17
C GLY A 16 29.19 55.78 24.56
N SER A 17 28.44 55.48 25.62
CA SER A 17 27.58 56.38 26.45
C SER A 17 26.14 56.78 26.01
N ALA A 18 25.26 56.91 27.03
CA ALA A 18 24.00 57.71 27.14
C ALA A 18 22.79 57.39 26.22
N LEU A 19 21.51 57.51 26.63
CA LEU A 19 20.80 57.82 27.90
C LEU A 19 19.37 57.18 27.87
N GLY A 20 18.64 57.12 29.00
CA GLY A 20 17.23 56.62 29.09
C GLY A 20 16.15 57.73 28.99
N PRO A 21 14.96 57.66 29.65
CA PRO A 21 14.43 56.59 30.53
C PRO A 21 12.87 56.37 30.54
N SER A 22 12.38 55.52 31.47
CA SER A 22 11.14 55.67 32.30
C SER A 22 9.71 55.32 31.80
N SER A 23 9.15 54.22 32.36
CA SER A 23 7.85 54.18 33.12
C SER A 23 7.80 52.83 33.90
N ARG A 24 7.65 52.70 35.24
CA ARG A 24 6.60 53.09 36.23
C ARG A 24 5.28 52.27 36.10
N ARG A 25 4.67 51.67 37.15
CA ARG A 25 5.03 51.54 38.61
C ARG A 25 4.09 50.56 39.40
N VAL A 26 4.64 49.66 40.25
CA VAL A 26 4.18 49.08 41.58
C VAL A 26 2.70 48.58 41.81
N PRO A 27 2.32 47.99 42.98
CA PRO A 27 3.04 47.25 44.07
C PRO A 27 2.42 45.89 44.48
N THR A 28 3.06 45.15 45.42
CA THR A 28 2.47 44.62 46.69
C THR A 28 3.61 44.12 47.62
N LEU A 29 3.33 43.91 48.92
CA LEU A 29 4.27 43.78 50.08
C LEU A 29 3.84 42.58 50.97
N LEU A 30 4.63 41.93 51.85
CA LEU A 30 6.06 42.00 52.30
C LEU A 30 6.74 40.61 51.99
N ILE A 31 7.80 40.04 52.60
CA ILE A 31 8.75 40.37 53.70
C ILE A 31 10.11 39.65 53.45
N LEU A 32 11.09 39.70 54.37
CA LEU A 32 12.38 38.97 54.30
C LEU A 32 12.57 37.98 55.46
N THR A 33 13.25 36.86 55.19
CA THR A 33 14.44 36.40 55.95
C THR A 33 15.41 35.69 54.97
N SER A 34 16.70 35.69 55.27
CA SER A 34 17.78 35.43 54.29
C SER A 34 18.70 34.26 54.64
N ILE A 35 19.07 33.45 53.64
CA ILE A 35 20.24 32.56 53.70
C ILE A 35 21.06 32.75 52.42
N THR A 36 22.38 32.87 52.57
CA THR A 36 23.34 33.18 51.51
C THR A 36 23.75 31.96 50.68
N THR A 37 23.66 32.04 49.35
CA THR A 37 24.70 31.54 48.43
C THR A 37 24.50 32.10 47.01
N GLN A 38 25.59 32.23 46.25
CA GLN A 38 25.58 32.82 44.91
C GLN A 38 25.39 31.75 43.81
N PRO A 39 24.51 31.97 42.81
CA PRO A 39 24.44 31.10 41.63
C PRO A 39 25.43 31.57 40.55
N SER A 40 26.70 31.10 40.62
CA SER A 40 27.65 31.34 39.53
C SER A 40 27.30 30.48 38.30
N THR A 41 27.04 31.13 37.16
CA THR A 41 26.82 30.41 35.89
C THR A 41 28.11 29.73 35.42
N GLN A 42 28.16 28.40 35.51
CA GLN A 42 29.20 27.60 34.86
C GLN A 42 28.59 26.60 33.89
N THR A 43 29.14 26.55 32.68
CA THR A 43 28.75 25.61 31.62
C THR A 43 29.18 24.19 32.00
N ARG A 44 28.23 23.24 32.03
CA ARG A 44 28.55 21.81 32.19
C ARG A 44 29.29 21.29 30.96
N PRO A 45 30.55 20.84 31.05
CA PRO A 45 31.04 19.85 30.10
C PRO A 45 30.28 18.54 30.35
N TYR A 46 29.77 17.90 29.30
CA TYR A 46 29.30 16.52 29.41
C TYR A 46 30.52 15.62 29.55
N ALA A 47 30.81 15.20 30.79
CA ALA A 47 31.74 14.11 31.03
C ALA A 47 31.14 12.84 30.42
N ALA A 48 31.64 12.44 29.25
CA ALA A 48 31.38 11.12 28.71
C ALA A 48 31.96 10.11 29.69
N ALA A 49 31.10 9.36 30.37
CA ALA A 49 31.51 8.24 31.21
C ALA A 49 32.09 7.16 30.31
N ALA A 50 33.40 7.22 30.06
CA ALA A 50 34.13 6.18 29.39
C ALA A 50 34.00 4.91 30.25
N ALA A 51 33.18 3.96 29.78
CA ALA A 51 33.18 2.62 30.34
C ALA A 51 34.63 2.10 30.32
N PRO A 52 35.12 1.46 31.40
CA PRO A 52 36.51 1.03 31.46
C PRO A 52 36.78 0.05 30.32
N SER A 53 37.54 0.51 29.32
CA SER A 53 38.00 -0.32 28.22
C SER A 53 39.01 -1.32 28.76
N ILE A 54 38.51 -2.49 29.18
CA ILE A 54 39.34 -3.61 29.62
C ILE A 54 40.33 -3.88 28.49
N SER A 55 41.58 -3.51 28.72
CA SER A 55 42.65 -3.58 27.72
C SER A 55 43.15 -5.02 27.67
N VAL A 56 42.32 -5.91 27.12
CA VAL A 56 42.68 -7.30 26.88
C VAL A 56 43.87 -7.29 25.92
N ALA A 57 45.05 -7.67 26.42
CA ALA A 57 46.32 -7.70 25.68
C ALA A 57 46.40 -8.91 24.72
N GLY A 58 45.29 -9.18 24.04
CA GLY A 58 45.10 -10.21 23.03
C GLY A 58 43.90 -9.79 22.20
N GLY A 59 44.09 -9.61 20.89
CA GLY A 59 43.02 -9.20 19.99
C GLY A 59 41.84 -10.18 20.02
N LEU A 60 40.61 -9.67 19.83
CA LEU A 60 39.42 -10.49 19.67
C LEU A 60 39.42 -11.19 18.31
N ASN A 61 40.34 -12.15 18.17
CA ASN A 61 40.58 -12.92 16.95
C ASN A 61 39.45 -13.93 16.77
N LEU A 62 38.41 -13.50 16.06
CA LEU A 62 37.36 -14.38 15.56
C LEU A 62 37.98 -15.52 14.72
N PRO A 63 37.53 -16.77 14.85
CA PRO A 63 38.12 -17.87 14.09
C PRO A 63 37.86 -17.69 12.59
N ASP A 64 38.84 -18.06 11.76
CA ASP A 64 38.90 -17.78 10.31
C ASP A 64 37.74 -18.39 9.45
N GLY A 65 36.85 -19.17 10.07
CA GLY A 65 35.61 -19.69 9.48
C GLY A 65 34.34 -19.16 10.13
N TYR A 66 34.43 -18.04 10.86
CA TYR A 66 33.29 -17.37 11.48
C TYR A 66 32.50 -16.53 10.48
N VAL A 67 31.18 -16.68 10.49
CA VAL A 67 30.27 -15.81 9.73
C VAL A 67 29.30 -15.15 10.71
N PRO A 68 29.14 -13.80 10.71
CA PRO A 68 28.18 -13.13 11.56
C PRO A 68 26.74 -13.54 11.22
N PRO A 69 25.86 -13.82 12.19
CA PRO A 69 24.48 -14.26 11.93
C PRO A 69 23.65 -13.18 11.19
N THR A 70 24.00 -11.91 11.36
CA THR A 70 23.38 -10.77 10.65
C THR A 70 23.99 -10.47 9.28
N ARG A 71 25.09 -11.14 8.91
CA ARG A 71 25.80 -10.99 7.63
C ARG A 71 26.21 -12.38 7.09
N PRO A 72 25.24 -13.22 6.68
CA PRO A 72 25.52 -14.49 5.99
C PRO A 72 26.25 -14.26 4.65
N PRO A 73 26.83 -15.31 4.03
CA PRO A 73 27.52 -15.21 2.76
C PRO A 73 26.53 -14.89 1.63
N THR A 74 26.88 -13.94 0.77
CA THR A 74 26.02 -13.44 -0.31
C THR A 74 26.71 -13.57 -1.67
N ALA A 75 25.97 -13.97 -2.70
CA ALA A 75 26.49 -14.17 -4.07
C ALA A 75 27.10 -12.90 -4.71
N ARG A 76 26.80 -11.73 -4.15
CA ARG A 76 27.33 -10.41 -4.54
C ARG A 76 27.52 -9.54 -3.28
N PRO A 77 28.35 -8.48 -3.32
CA PRO A 77 28.61 -7.65 -2.13
C PRO A 77 27.35 -7.08 -1.46
N ALA A 78 27.15 -7.42 -0.18
CA ALA A 78 25.94 -7.14 0.59
C ALA A 78 25.75 -5.68 1.02
N ASP A 79 26.82 -4.88 0.93
CA ASP A 79 26.91 -3.45 1.21
C ASP A 79 26.41 -2.59 0.04
N ALA A 80 26.55 -3.09 -1.20
CA ALA A 80 26.17 -2.35 -2.40
C ALA A 80 24.67 -1.99 -2.41
N ARG A 81 24.35 -0.74 -2.76
CA ARG A 81 22.94 -0.25 -2.86
C ARG A 81 22.03 -1.16 -3.71
N LYS A 82 22.59 -1.88 -4.70
CA LYS A 82 21.84 -2.88 -5.51
C LYS A 82 21.34 -4.06 -4.67
N ALA A 83 22.18 -4.58 -3.75
CA ALA A 83 21.85 -5.69 -2.85
C ALA A 83 20.77 -5.28 -1.83
N GLN A 84 20.88 -4.07 -1.28
CA GLN A 84 19.88 -3.56 -0.34
C GLN A 84 18.53 -3.28 -1.03
N LEU A 85 18.52 -2.68 -2.22
CA LEU A 85 17.29 -2.52 -3.02
C LEU A 85 16.63 -3.86 -3.35
N LEU A 86 17.42 -4.90 -3.65
CA LEU A 86 16.89 -6.23 -3.93
C LEU A 86 16.18 -6.81 -2.70
N ARG A 87 16.81 -6.80 -1.52
CA ARG A 87 16.17 -7.18 -0.23
C ARG A 87 14.90 -6.37 0.06
N THR A 88 14.90 -5.06 -0.20
CA THR A 88 13.72 -4.22 -0.02
C THR A 88 12.59 -4.64 -0.96
N TYR A 89 12.87 -4.92 -2.22
CA TYR A 89 11.86 -5.30 -3.21
C TYR A 89 11.35 -6.74 -3.03
N THR A 90 12.16 -7.70 -2.61
CA THR A 90 11.68 -9.06 -2.28
C THR A 90 10.79 -9.05 -1.02
N SER A 91 11.16 -8.27 -0.01
CA SER A 91 10.32 -8.03 1.18
C SER A 91 9.00 -7.35 0.81
N LEU A 92 9.04 -6.34 -0.07
CA LEU A 92 7.84 -5.66 -0.59
C LEU A 92 6.91 -6.65 -1.33
N LEU A 93 7.44 -7.38 -2.32
CA LEU A 93 6.69 -8.33 -3.15
C LEU A 93 5.99 -9.45 -2.35
N ARG A 94 6.51 -9.80 -1.17
CA ARG A 94 5.91 -10.78 -0.25
C ARG A 94 4.93 -10.16 0.76
N SER A 95 5.08 -8.89 1.11
CA SER A 95 4.29 -8.22 2.16
C SER A 95 3.13 -7.36 1.64
N THR A 96 3.16 -6.95 0.37
CA THR A 96 2.08 -6.16 -0.25
C THR A 96 1.31 -7.04 -1.25
N PRO A 97 0.10 -7.52 -0.92
CA PRO A 97 -0.70 -8.35 -1.82
C PRO A 97 -1.25 -7.57 -3.02
N LEU A 98 -1.42 -6.24 -2.88
CA LEU A 98 -1.96 -5.34 -3.89
C LEU A 98 -0.91 -4.29 -4.26
N MET A 99 -0.50 -4.27 -5.53
CA MET A 99 0.37 -3.23 -6.09
C MET A 99 -0.08 -2.84 -7.51
N LEU A 100 -0.10 -1.54 -7.79
CA LEU A 100 -0.38 -1.01 -9.13
C LEU A 100 0.91 -0.45 -9.75
N ILE A 101 1.16 -0.78 -11.01
CA ILE A 101 2.35 -0.39 -11.76
C ILE A 101 2.01 0.84 -12.62
N PHE A 102 2.71 1.94 -12.35
CA PHE A 102 2.63 3.17 -13.11
C PHE A 102 3.93 3.40 -13.88
N GLN A 103 3.84 3.73 -15.16
CA GLN A 103 4.94 4.35 -15.89
C GLN A 103 4.96 5.85 -15.58
N HIS A 104 6.14 6.44 -15.39
CA HIS A 104 6.25 7.85 -15.01
C HIS A 104 7.22 8.63 -15.93
N ASN A 105 6.74 9.68 -16.58
CA ASN A 105 7.53 10.44 -17.54
C ASN A 105 8.04 11.78 -16.96
N ASN A 106 9.30 11.82 -16.50
CA ASN A 106 9.99 13.05 -16.11
C ASN A 106 9.22 13.98 -15.13
N LEU A 107 8.57 13.40 -14.10
CA LEU A 107 7.91 14.18 -13.04
C LEU A 107 8.91 14.94 -12.18
N THR A 108 8.60 16.20 -11.87
CA THR A 108 9.38 17.00 -10.92
C THR A 108 9.10 16.63 -9.46
N ALA A 109 9.98 17.03 -8.55
CA ALA A 109 9.78 16.80 -7.11
C ALA A 109 8.51 17.47 -6.55
N VAL A 110 8.09 18.60 -7.13
CA VAL A 110 6.90 19.35 -6.73
C VAL A 110 5.62 18.63 -7.21
N GLU A 111 5.62 18.11 -8.44
CA GLU A 111 4.55 17.26 -8.96
C GLU A 111 4.37 15.99 -8.12
N TRP A 112 5.46 15.29 -7.78
CA TRP A 112 5.42 14.14 -6.88
C TRP A 112 4.86 14.49 -5.49
N ALA A 113 5.16 15.69 -4.97
CA ALA A 113 4.60 16.16 -3.71
C ALA A 113 3.09 16.46 -3.83
N ALA A 114 2.64 17.09 -4.92
CA ALA A 114 1.23 17.38 -5.19
C ALA A 114 0.40 16.10 -5.37
N ILE A 115 0.86 15.14 -6.19
CA ILE A 115 0.17 13.85 -6.38
C ILE A 115 0.05 13.10 -5.04
N ARG A 116 1.12 13.04 -4.24
CA ARG A 116 1.11 12.41 -2.92
C ARG A 116 0.31 13.21 -1.86
N ARG A 117 0.02 14.50 -2.09
CA ARG A 117 -0.84 15.34 -1.24
C ARG A 117 -2.31 14.96 -1.47
N GLU A 118 -2.75 14.95 -2.73
CA GLU A 118 -4.14 14.56 -3.06
C GLU A 118 -4.40 13.08 -2.77
N LEU A 119 -3.46 12.17 -3.09
CA LEU A 119 -3.59 10.74 -2.81
C LEU A 119 -3.83 10.45 -1.32
N ARG A 120 -3.06 11.08 -0.42
CA ARG A 120 -3.30 10.93 1.03
C ARG A 120 -4.66 11.48 1.46
N ARG A 121 -5.14 12.56 0.82
CA ARG A 121 -6.44 13.14 1.13
C ARG A 121 -7.59 12.20 0.77
N ALA A 122 -7.60 11.60 -0.42
CA ALA A 122 -8.67 10.67 -0.79
C ALA A 122 -8.63 9.37 0.03
N LEU A 123 -7.44 8.84 0.33
CA LEU A 123 -7.33 7.66 1.20
C LEU A 123 -7.79 7.95 2.65
N ALA A 124 -7.66 9.18 3.13
CA ALA A 124 -8.20 9.61 4.43
C ALA A 124 -9.71 9.91 4.39
N GLU A 125 -10.34 9.98 3.22
CA GLU A 125 -11.80 10.11 3.04
C GLU A 125 -12.50 8.74 2.99
N VAL A 126 -11.77 7.64 2.79
CA VAL A 126 -12.33 6.28 2.82
C VAL A 126 -12.73 5.93 4.25
N GLN A 127 -14.04 5.86 4.49
CA GLN A 127 -14.59 5.38 5.75
C GLN A 127 -14.25 3.89 5.94
N THR A 128 -13.65 3.55 7.08
CA THR A 128 -13.40 2.16 7.47
C THR A 128 -14.50 1.67 8.43
N PRO A 129 -14.96 0.41 8.31
CA PRO A 129 -15.87 -0.16 9.29
C PRO A 129 -15.19 -0.22 10.67
N THR A 130 -15.95 0.11 11.71
CA THR A 130 -15.48 0.12 13.11
C THR A 130 -15.64 -1.28 13.72
N PRO A 131 -14.68 -1.79 14.51
CA PRO A 131 -13.40 -1.19 14.90
C PRO A 131 -12.31 -1.34 13.82
N PRO A 132 -11.39 -0.35 13.65
CA PRO A 132 -10.39 -0.38 12.60
C PRO A 132 -9.29 -1.44 12.87
N PRO A 133 -9.12 -2.45 11.99
CA PRO A 133 -8.02 -3.40 12.10
C PRO A 133 -6.75 -2.78 11.49
N VAL A 134 -6.02 -2.00 12.29
CA VAL A 134 -4.76 -1.26 11.98
C VAL A 134 -4.83 -0.22 10.85
N ASP A 135 -4.22 0.95 11.08
CA ASP A 135 -4.21 2.09 10.13
C ASP A 135 -3.37 1.84 8.86
N PHE A 136 -3.93 1.12 7.89
CA PHE A 136 -3.27 0.84 6.61
C PHE A 136 -2.99 2.09 5.76
N VAL A 137 -3.79 3.16 5.90
CA VAL A 137 -3.63 4.42 5.13
C VAL A 137 -2.21 5.00 5.27
N SER A 138 -1.61 4.91 6.46
CA SER A 138 -0.23 5.36 6.72
C SER A 138 0.84 4.58 5.95
N LYS A 139 0.52 3.34 5.56
CA LYS A 139 1.41 2.37 4.89
C LYS A 139 1.19 2.33 3.37
N ILE A 140 0.13 2.97 2.84
CA ILE A 140 -0.09 3.08 1.41
C ILE A 140 0.87 4.12 0.83
N GLN A 141 1.72 3.71 -0.11
CA GLN A 141 2.81 4.55 -0.62
C GLN A 141 2.95 4.45 -2.14
N LEU A 142 3.12 5.61 -2.77
CA LEU A 142 3.45 5.76 -4.19
C LEU A 142 4.96 6.00 -4.33
N GLN A 143 5.71 4.94 -4.64
CA GLN A 143 7.18 4.90 -4.63
C GLN A 143 7.76 4.71 -6.03
N VAL A 144 8.89 5.34 -6.33
CA VAL A 144 9.63 5.13 -7.59
C VAL A 144 10.57 3.92 -7.43
N ILE A 145 10.54 2.98 -8.38
CA ILE A 145 11.35 1.76 -8.32
C ILE A 145 12.46 1.73 -9.36
N ARG A 146 13.56 1.04 -9.05
CA ARG A 146 14.57 0.69 -10.05
C ARG A 146 14.15 -0.61 -10.75
N THR A 147 13.43 -0.49 -11.86
CA THR A 147 12.90 -1.61 -12.67
C THR A 147 13.89 -2.76 -12.86
N ARG A 148 15.12 -2.49 -13.30
CA ARG A 148 16.19 -3.51 -13.46
C ARG A 148 16.64 -4.26 -12.19
N ILE A 149 16.20 -3.87 -11.00
CA ILE A 149 16.41 -4.61 -9.73
C ILE A 149 15.09 -5.23 -9.24
N PHE A 150 13.95 -4.58 -9.51
CA PHE A 150 12.61 -5.13 -9.25
C PHE A 150 12.31 -6.36 -10.13
N ASP A 151 12.74 -6.33 -11.38
CA ASP A 151 12.80 -7.46 -12.32
C ASP A 151 13.50 -8.70 -11.72
N VAL A 152 14.64 -8.48 -11.05
CA VAL A 152 15.38 -9.54 -10.37
C VAL A 152 14.66 -9.97 -9.09
N ALA A 153 14.01 -9.03 -8.38
CA ALA A 153 13.24 -9.34 -7.18
C ALA A 153 12.03 -10.25 -7.48
N LEU A 154 11.34 -10.06 -8.61
CA LEU A 154 10.31 -10.99 -9.08
C LEU A 154 10.89 -12.39 -9.32
N LYS A 155 12.02 -12.50 -10.03
CA LYS A 155 12.71 -13.78 -10.25
C LYS A 155 13.11 -14.48 -8.95
N VAL A 156 13.58 -13.75 -7.93
CA VAL A 156 13.83 -14.31 -6.58
C VAL A 156 12.54 -14.83 -5.95
N VAL A 157 11.46 -14.05 -5.98
CA VAL A 157 10.21 -14.37 -5.28
C VAL A 157 9.47 -15.55 -5.92
N GLU A 158 9.65 -15.82 -7.21
CA GLU A 158 8.98 -16.91 -7.92
C GLU A 158 9.84 -18.19 -8.08
N PHE A 159 11.16 -18.08 -8.31
CA PHE A 159 12.00 -19.24 -8.63
C PHE A 159 12.90 -19.73 -7.49
N HIS A 160 13.06 -18.99 -6.39
CA HIS A 160 13.85 -19.42 -5.24
C HIS A 160 12.96 -19.92 -4.09
N ASP A 161 12.83 -21.25 -4.00
CA ASP A 161 12.19 -21.96 -2.88
C ASP A 161 13.16 -22.11 -1.69
N PRO A 162 13.01 -21.32 -0.59
CA PRO A 162 13.92 -21.41 0.57
C PRO A 162 13.90 -22.81 1.19
N SER A 163 12.78 -23.54 1.11
CA SER A 163 12.64 -24.92 1.59
C SER A 163 13.68 -25.87 0.99
N ARG A 164 14.03 -25.73 -0.30
CA ARG A 164 14.96 -26.63 -1.00
C ARG A 164 16.44 -26.42 -0.65
N VAL A 165 16.81 -25.30 -0.03
CA VAL A 165 18.21 -25.00 0.31
C VAL A 165 18.71 -25.93 1.41
N ALA A 166 19.80 -26.66 1.15
CA ALA A 166 20.44 -27.54 2.12
C ALA A 166 21.12 -26.76 3.25
N PRO A 167 21.13 -27.27 4.49
CA PRO A 167 21.82 -26.63 5.61
C PRO A 167 23.35 -26.84 5.51
N THR A 168 24.12 -25.83 5.91
CA THR A 168 25.60 -25.85 5.93
C THR A 168 26.13 -25.83 7.35
N THR A 169 27.39 -26.25 7.58
CA THR A 169 28.00 -26.16 8.92
C THR A 169 29.00 -25.01 8.99
N VAL A 170 28.83 -24.15 9.99
CA VAL A 170 29.55 -22.87 10.13
C VAL A 170 30.15 -22.79 11.54
N LYS A 171 31.31 -22.13 11.70
CA LYS A 171 31.88 -21.91 13.04
C LYS A 171 31.24 -20.68 13.68
N THR A 172 30.82 -20.80 14.93
CA THR A 172 30.40 -19.66 15.76
C THR A 172 31.62 -18.87 16.26
N ALA A 173 31.38 -17.72 16.90
CA ALA A 173 32.45 -16.95 17.54
C ALA A 173 33.16 -17.74 18.65
N SER A 174 32.47 -18.72 19.26
CA SER A 174 33.03 -19.66 20.25
C SER A 174 33.75 -20.87 19.60
N GLY A 175 33.97 -20.87 18.28
CA GLY A 175 34.57 -21.97 17.53
C GLY A 175 33.68 -23.20 17.34
N ALA A 176 32.64 -23.38 18.15
CA ALA A 176 31.67 -24.47 18.03
C ALA A 176 30.99 -24.46 16.65
N LYS A 177 30.85 -25.65 16.05
CA LYS A 177 30.16 -25.84 14.77
C LYS A 177 28.64 -25.77 14.97
N THR A 178 27.96 -24.95 14.19
CA THR A 178 26.50 -24.84 14.18
C THR A 178 25.97 -24.99 12.77
N THR A 179 24.86 -25.72 12.63
CA THR A 179 24.15 -25.91 11.38
C THR A 179 23.35 -24.64 11.04
N MET A 180 23.72 -23.97 9.95
CA MET A 180 23.12 -22.72 9.48
C MET A 180 22.58 -22.92 8.05
N LYS A 181 21.35 -22.49 7.81
CA LYS A 181 20.72 -22.49 6.49
C LYS A 181 20.77 -21.08 5.90
N PHE A 182 21.21 -20.97 4.64
CA PHE A 182 21.35 -19.68 3.94
C PHE A 182 20.22 -19.49 2.91
N ASP A 183 19.00 -19.35 3.41
CA ASP A 183 17.74 -19.23 2.66
C ASP A 183 17.36 -17.79 2.27
N HIS A 184 18.22 -16.82 2.55
CA HIS A 184 17.97 -15.40 2.29
C HIS A 184 18.13 -15.02 0.80
N ASP A 185 17.42 -13.98 0.36
CA ASP A 185 17.28 -13.54 -1.04
C ASP A 185 18.56 -13.16 -1.81
N LEU A 186 19.71 -13.09 -1.13
CA LEU A 186 21.02 -12.79 -1.74
C LEU A 186 22.00 -13.96 -1.68
N SER A 187 21.53 -15.14 -1.27
CA SER A 187 22.34 -16.35 -1.18
C SER A 187 22.83 -16.80 -2.56
N GLU A 188 23.85 -17.65 -2.56
CA GLU A 188 24.33 -18.30 -3.78
C GLU A 188 23.24 -19.22 -4.37
N ALA A 189 22.51 -19.96 -3.54
CA ALA A 189 21.38 -20.78 -3.96
C ALA A 189 20.26 -19.98 -4.66
N ALA A 190 19.93 -18.77 -4.18
CA ALA A 190 18.97 -17.89 -4.85
C ALA A 190 19.48 -17.40 -6.20
N TYR A 191 20.78 -17.08 -6.29
CA TYR A 191 21.41 -16.67 -7.55
C TYR A 191 21.49 -17.81 -8.58
N GLU A 192 21.81 -19.03 -8.13
CA GLU A 192 21.85 -20.22 -8.96
C GLU A 192 20.46 -20.65 -9.45
N ALA A 193 19.44 -20.64 -8.58
CA ALA A 193 18.06 -20.94 -8.97
C ALA A 193 17.56 -20.00 -10.09
N ILE A 194 17.81 -18.70 -9.97
CA ILE A 194 17.47 -17.70 -10.99
C ILE A 194 18.29 -17.92 -12.26
N LYS A 195 19.58 -18.24 -12.15
CA LYS A 195 20.45 -18.53 -13.30
C LYS A 195 19.97 -19.77 -14.06
N ALA A 196 19.56 -20.82 -13.35
CA ALA A 196 18.99 -22.04 -13.93
C ALA A 196 17.66 -21.76 -14.64
N ALA A 197 16.70 -21.10 -13.98
CA ALA A 197 15.42 -20.73 -14.57
C ALA A 197 15.57 -19.79 -15.79
N THR A 198 16.56 -18.89 -15.78
CA THR A 198 16.88 -18.05 -16.94
C THR A 198 17.49 -18.87 -18.09
N ALA A 199 18.25 -19.93 -17.79
CA ALA A 199 18.91 -20.76 -18.78
C ALA A 199 18.00 -21.84 -19.41
N SER A 200 16.98 -22.31 -18.69
CA SER A 200 15.96 -23.25 -19.21
C SER A 200 14.96 -22.61 -20.18
N GLY A 201 14.99 -21.28 -20.32
CA GLY A 201 13.82 -20.50 -20.70
C GLY A 201 12.88 -20.33 -19.50
N MET A 202 12.35 -19.12 -19.34
CA MET A 202 11.34 -18.85 -18.31
C MET A 202 9.99 -19.41 -18.79
N PRO A 203 9.23 -20.13 -17.95
CA PRO A 203 7.91 -20.61 -18.33
C PRO A 203 6.97 -19.43 -18.58
N GLU A 204 6.29 -19.41 -19.73
CA GLU A 204 5.41 -18.31 -20.16
C GLU A 204 4.19 -18.13 -19.25
N SER A 205 3.81 -19.17 -18.49
CA SER A 205 2.77 -19.15 -17.47
C SER A 205 3.22 -18.64 -16.09
N SER A 206 4.43 -18.07 -15.97
CA SER A 206 4.91 -17.46 -14.72
C SER A 206 4.37 -16.05 -14.51
N GLN A 207 4.17 -15.67 -13.25
CA GLN A 207 3.82 -14.30 -12.85
C GLN A 207 4.89 -13.31 -13.34
N TYR A 208 6.15 -13.73 -13.35
CA TYR A 208 7.26 -12.99 -13.93
C TYR A 208 7.08 -12.77 -15.45
N ALA A 209 6.67 -13.77 -16.23
CA ALA A 209 6.48 -13.62 -17.68
C ALA A 209 5.37 -12.61 -18.00
N GLU A 210 4.26 -12.65 -17.26
CA GLU A 210 3.15 -11.69 -17.39
C GLU A 210 3.56 -10.26 -16.96
N LEU A 211 4.36 -10.10 -15.90
CA LEU A 211 4.80 -8.78 -15.40
C LEU A 211 5.99 -8.17 -16.17
N SER A 212 6.86 -8.99 -16.76
CA SER A 212 8.10 -8.55 -17.41
C SER A 212 7.87 -7.48 -18.50
N PRO A 213 6.90 -7.62 -19.43
CA PRO A 213 6.55 -6.58 -20.39
C PRO A 213 6.12 -5.24 -19.77
N LEU A 214 5.50 -5.27 -18.59
CA LEU A 214 4.97 -4.07 -17.91
C LEU A 214 6.06 -3.26 -17.19
N LEU A 215 7.27 -3.80 -17.06
CA LEU A 215 8.39 -3.22 -16.31
C LEU A 215 9.46 -2.56 -17.20
N VAL A 216 9.09 -2.25 -18.44
CA VAL A 216 9.97 -1.58 -19.41
C VAL A 216 10.01 -0.06 -19.16
N GLY A 217 11.18 0.44 -18.78
CA GLY A 217 11.44 1.88 -18.63
C GLY A 217 11.42 2.38 -17.17
N PRO A 218 10.97 3.63 -16.92
CA PRO A 218 10.84 4.23 -15.59
C PRO A 218 9.46 3.94 -14.98
N CYS A 219 9.42 3.13 -13.92
CA CYS A 219 8.18 2.72 -13.24
C CYS A 219 8.14 3.16 -11.77
N ALA A 220 6.93 3.40 -11.30
CA ALA A 220 6.56 3.61 -9.90
C ALA A 220 5.51 2.57 -9.50
N LEU A 221 5.48 2.23 -8.21
CA LEU A 221 4.47 1.35 -7.63
C LEU A 221 3.60 2.16 -6.65
N LEU A 222 2.29 2.03 -6.77
CA LEU A 222 1.41 2.22 -5.62
C LEU A 222 1.29 0.89 -4.88
N THR A 223 1.71 0.83 -3.63
CA THR A 223 1.63 -0.39 -2.81
C THR A 223 0.61 -0.25 -1.69
N ILE A 224 -0.26 -1.25 -1.55
CA ILE A 224 -1.32 -1.32 -0.56
C ILE A 224 -1.16 -2.62 0.25
N PRO A 225 -0.98 -2.59 1.59
CA PRO A 225 -0.68 -3.79 2.39
C PRO A 225 -1.83 -4.80 2.55
N ALA A 226 -3.05 -4.44 2.16
CA ALA A 226 -4.23 -5.30 2.25
C ALA A 226 -5.13 -5.06 1.03
N VAL A 227 -5.84 -6.09 0.55
CA VAL A 227 -6.74 -5.96 -0.60
C VAL A 227 -8.02 -5.26 -0.15
N SER A 228 -8.12 -3.96 -0.42
CA SER A 228 -9.28 -3.13 -0.08
C SER A 228 -9.75 -2.34 -1.31
N PRO A 229 -10.80 -2.82 -2.00
CA PRO A 229 -11.38 -2.14 -3.18
C PRO A 229 -11.72 -0.68 -2.94
N ALA A 230 -12.22 -0.29 -1.76
CA ALA A 230 -12.52 1.11 -1.45
C ALA A 230 -11.28 2.04 -1.50
N HIS A 231 -10.13 1.57 -0.97
CA HIS A 231 -8.86 2.31 -1.06
C HIS A 231 -8.27 2.28 -2.48
N LEU A 232 -8.50 1.19 -3.22
CA LEU A 232 -8.12 1.05 -4.63
C LEU A 232 -8.90 2.06 -5.50
N ALA A 233 -10.23 2.13 -5.35
CA ALA A 233 -11.11 3.06 -6.03
C ALA A 233 -10.75 4.53 -5.73
N ALA A 234 -10.51 4.86 -4.45
CA ALA A 234 -10.07 6.21 -4.05
C ALA A 234 -8.73 6.60 -4.70
N ALA A 235 -7.82 5.64 -4.89
CA ALA A 235 -6.57 5.88 -5.61
C ALA A 235 -6.75 6.00 -7.13
N LEU A 236 -7.62 5.18 -7.76
CA LEU A 236 -7.93 5.27 -9.19
C LEU A 236 -8.59 6.61 -9.55
N ASN A 237 -9.55 7.08 -8.74
CA ASN A 237 -10.22 8.37 -8.92
C ASN A 237 -9.24 9.57 -8.99
N ILE A 238 -8.04 9.44 -8.42
CA ILE A 238 -6.97 10.44 -8.52
C ILE A 238 -5.97 10.11 -9.63
N LEU A 239 -5.42 8.89 -9.65
CA LEU A 239 -4.25 8.56 -10.46
C LEU A 239 -4.57 8.15 -11.89
N ALA A 240 -5.77 7.59 -12.14
CA ALA A 240 -6.18 7.08 -13.45
C ALA A 240 -7.72 7.11 -13.60
N PRO A 241 -8.37 8.29 -13.44
CA PRO A 241 -9.83 8.40 -13.48
C PRO A 241 -10.38 7.93 -14.83
N SER A 242 -11.47 7.17 -14.78
CA SER A 242 -12.20 6.68 -15.95
C SER A 242 -13.70 6.71 -15.66
N PRO A 243 -14.38 7.82 -15.98
CA PRO A 243 -15.84 7.91 -15.90
C PRO A 243 -16.52 6.86 -16.80
N PRO A 244 -17.71 6.35 -16.43
CA PRO A 244 -18.47 6.69 -15.23
C PRO A 244 -17.98 6.00 -13.95
N ALA A 245 -17.28 4.87 -14.04
CA ALA A 245 -16.95 4.02 -12.89
C ALA A 245 -15.98 4.66 -11.87
N PHE A 246 -14.98 5.40 -12.34
CA PHE A 246 -13.98 6.07 -11.49
C PHE A 246 -13.93 7.57 -11.81
N PRO A 247 -14.87 8.38 -11.29
CA PRO A 247 -14.94 9.80 -11.58
C PRO A 247 -13.82 10.58 -10.88
N ALA A 248 -13.22 11.52 -11.59
CA ALA A 248 -12.25 12.46 -11.02
C ALA A 248 -12.92 13.34 -9.92
N PRO A 249 -12.20 13.70 -8.84
CA PRO A 249 -12.80 14.40 -7.71
C PRO A 249 -13.27 15.82 -8.10
N SER A 250 -14.49 16.19 -7.72
CA SER A 250 -15.12 17.42 -8.17
C SER A 250 -14.37 18.68 -7.69
N ARG A 251 -14.29 19.69 -8.56
CA ARG A 251 -13.51 20.93 -8.31
C ARG A 251 -13.96 21.72 -7.07
N LYS A 252 -15.24 21.59 -6.68
CA LYS A 252 -15.77 22.17 -5.42
C LYS A 252 -15.27 21.43 -4.18
N LYS A 253 -15.15 20.09 -4.25
CA LYS A 253 -14.76 19.22 -3.13
C LYS A 253 -13.24 19.20 -2.92
N ASN A 254 -12.48 19.10 -4.01
CA ASN A 254 -11.01 19.02 -3.99
C ASN A 254 -10.39 20.03 -4.97
N PRO A 255 -10.31 21.33 -4.61
CA PRO A 255 -9.66 22.33 -5.46
C PRO A 255 -8.16 22.03 -5.69
N GLY A 256 -7.49 21.40 -4.72
CA GLY A 256 -6.06 21.01 -4.80
C GLY A 256 -5.73 19.96 -5.87
N TYR A 257 -6.72 19.21 -6.35
CA TYR A 257 -6.56 18.31 -7.49
C TYR A 257 -6.48 19.07 -8.82
N TRP A 258 -7.15 20.21 -8.92
CA TRP A 258 -7.21 21.07 -10.11
C TRP A 258 -6.14 22.17 -10.13
N ASP A 259 -5.15 22.04 -9.23
CA ASP A 259 -3.87 22.74 -9.23
C ASP A 259 -3.08 22.37 -10.52
N PRO A 260 -2.56 23.34 -11.31
CA PRO A 260 -1.81 23.05 -12.53
C PRO A 260 -0.58 22.17 -12.27
N ILE A 261 0.02 22.22 -11.07
CA ILE A 261 1.14 21.37 -10.68
C ILE A 261 0.68 19.92 -10.50
N ALA A 262 -0.49 19.70 -9.88
CA ALA A 262 -1.08 18.37 -9.74
C ALA A 262 -1.48 17.80 -11.11
N GLN A 263 -2.17 18.59 -11.94
CA GLN A 263 -2.61 18.18 -13.28
C GLN A 263 -1.44 17.84 -14.21
N SER A 264 -0.39 18.68 -14.25
CA SER A 264 0.80 18.39 -15.07
C SER A 264 1.53 17.12 -14.60
N GLY A 265 1.55 16.86 -13.29
CA GLY A 265 2.09 15.61 -12.75
C GLY A 265 1.27 14.38 -13.12
N LEU A 266 -0.06 14.46 -13.02
CA LEU A 266 -0.98 13.36 -13.33
C LEU A 266 -0.95 12.99 -14.82
N GLN A 267 -0.88 13.98 -15.72
CA GLN A 267 -0.73 13.75 -17.17
C GLN A 267 0.55 12.97 -17.56
N LYS A 268 1.55 12.93 -16.67
CA LYS A 268 2.82 12.21 -16.85
C LYS A 268 2.84 10.83 -16.17
N LEU A 269 1.77 10.44 -15.46
CA LEU A 269 1.59 9.11 -14.90
C LEU A 269 0.62 8.30 -15.75
N LEU A 270 1.09 7.16 -16.26
CA LEU A 270 0.27 6.19 -16.96
C LEU A 270 0.15 4.93 -16.09
N LEU A 271 -1.06 4.56 -15.71
CA LEU A 271 -1.31 3.22 -15.16
C LEU A 271 -1.07 2.20 -16.28
N VAL A 272 -0.27 1.16 -15.99
CA VAL A 272 0.07 0.09 -16.96
C VAL A 272 -0.64 -1.21 -16.61
N GLY A 273 -0.78 -1.51 -15.32
CA GLY A 273 -1.45 -2.71 -14.81
C GLY A 273 -1.26 -2.86 -13.31
N GLY A 274 -1.49 -4.06 -12.78
CA GLY A 274 -1.28 -4.36 -11.36
C GLY A 274 -0.98 -5.83 -11.08
N ARG A 275 -0.56 -6.11 -9.86
CA ARG A 275 -0.45 -7.45 -9.26
C ARG A 275 -1.32 -7.48 -8.01
N ILE A 276 -2.23 -8.44 -7.95
CA ILE A 276 -3.23 -8.59 -6.88
C ILE A 276 -3.24 -10.07 -6.46
N GLU A 277 -2.87 -10.34 -5.21
CA GLU A 277 -2.76 -11.69 -4.61
C GLU A 277 -1.90 -12.66 -5.43
N GLY A 278 -0.86 -12.12 -6.08
CA GLY A 278 0.09 -12.87 -6.91
C GLY A 278 -0.33 -13.00 -8.39
N LYS A 279 -1.59 -12.77 -8.74
CA LYS A 279 -2.05 -12.72 -10.13
C LYS A 279 -1.78 -11.35 -10.76
N VAL A 280 -1.53 -11.33 -12.08
CA VAL A 280 -1.42 -10.09 -12.85
C VAL A 280 -2.80 -9.66 -13.33
N PHE A 281 -3.03 -8.35 -13.35
CA PHE A 281 -4.25 -7.75 -13.85
C PHE A 281 -3.91 -6.57 -14.78
N ASP A 282 -4.64 -6.50 -15.89
CA ASP A 282 -4.60 -5.40 -16.85
C ASP A 282 -5.40 -4.18 -16.33
N LEU A 283 -5.57 -3.17 -17.18
CA LEU A 283 -6.34 -1.97 -16.85
C LEU A 283 -7.84 -2.25 -16.64
N GLY A 284 -8.42 -3.22 -17.36
CA GLY A 284 -9.77 -3.71 -17.16
C GLY A 284 -9.91 -4.47 -15.84
N GLY A 285 -9.02 -5.43 -15.57
CA GLY A 285 -8.98 -6.20 -14.33
C GLY A 285 -8.78 -5.35 -13.07
N VAL A 286 -7.86 -4.37 -13.09
CA VAL A 286 -7.65 -3.43 -11.98
C VAL A 286 -8.89 -2.56 -11.74
N ARG A 287 -9.58 -2.11 -12.81
CA ARG A 287 -10.85 -1.39 -12.71
C ARG A 287 -11.98 -2.28 -12.17
N TRP A 288 -12.05 -3.53 -12.58
CA TRP A 288 -13.03 -4.50 -12.05
C TRP A 288 -12.84 -4.73 -10.56
N VAL A 289 -11.62 -5.00 -10.08
CA VAL A 289 -11.35 -5.18 -8.63
C VAL A 289 -11.63 -3.89 -7.84
N GLY A 290 -11.36 -2.72 -8.41
CA GLY A 290 -11.73 -1.43 -7.80
C GLY A 290 -13.25 -1.18 -7.74
N GLY A 291 -14.03 -1.82 -8.61
CA GLY A 291 -15.49 -1.70 -8.69
C GLY A 291 -16.25 -2.68 -7.79
N ILE A 292 -15.56 -3.50 -7.00
CA ILE A 292 -16.19 -4.44 -6.06
C ILE A 292 -16.71 -3.65 -4.85
N GLU A 293 -17.99 -3.25 -4.91
CA GLU A 293 -18.70 -2.65 -3.79
C GLU A 293 -18.68 -3.55 -2.55
N ASN A 294 -18.56 -2.93 -1.36
CA ASN A 294 -18.44 -3.62 -0.07
C ASN A 294 -17.23 -4.60 0.07
N GLY A 295 -16.35 -4.67 -0.92
CA GLY A 295 -15.07 -5.39 -0.86
C GLY A 295 -15.19 -6.88 -0.54
N LEU A 296 -14.32 -7.37 0.35
CA LEU A 296 -14.33 -8.78 0.77
C LEU A 296 -15.66 -9.19 1.42
N ASP A 297 -16.32 -8.28 2.14
CA ASP A 297 -17.58 -8.58 2.82
C ASP A 297 -18.77 -8.57 1.84
N GLY A 298 -18.68 -7.76 0.76
CA GLY A 298 -19.55 -7.89 -0.42
C GLY A 298 -19.41 -9.26 -1.10
N LEU A 299 -18.18 -9.71 -1.35
CA LEU A 299 -17.93 -11.05 -1.93
C LEU A 299 -18.38 -12.18 -1.00
N ARG A 300 -18.18 -12.05 0.32
CA ARG A 300 -18.69 -13.01 1.32
C ARG A 300 -20.22 -13.04 1.32
N ALA A 301 -20.88 -11.88 1.28
CA ALA A 301 -22.34 -11.79 1.17
C ALA A 301 -22.85 -12.42 -0.14
N GLN A 302 -22.14 -12.23 -1.27
CA GLN A 302 -22.48 -12.87 -2.54
C GLN A 302 -22.32 -14.40 -2.48
N LEU A 303 -21.28 -14.92 -1.83
CA LEU A 303 -21.10 -16.36 -1.61
C LEU A 303 -22.19 -16.94 -0.68
N VAL A 304 -22.52 -16.25 0.41
CA VAL A 304 -23.62 -16.62 1.31
C VAL A 304 -24.95 -16.61 0.56
N HIS A 305 -25.21 -15.60 -0.27
CA HIS A 305 -26.40 -15.52 -1.12
C HIS A 305 -26.45 -16.65 -2.16
N MET A 306 -25.33 -17.03 -2.79
CA MET A 306 -25.28 -18.18 -3.70
C MET A 306 -25.61 -19.49 -2.99
N LEU A 307 -25.07 -19.70 -1.78
CA LEU A 307 -25.35 -20.88 -0.95
C LEU A 307 -26.81 -20.91 -0.48
N GLN A 308 -27.35 -19.77 -0.04
CA GLN A 308 -28.76 -19.62 0.34
C GLN A 308 -29.69 -19.85 -0.86
N ASN A 309 -29.38 -19.30 -2.03
CA ASN A 309 -30.19 -19.45 -3.24
C ASN A 309 -30.18 -20.89 -3.77
N ALA A 310 -29.10 -21.65 -3.57
CA ALA A 310 -29.08 -23.09 -3.86
C ALA A 310 -30.06 -23.86 -2.96
N GLY A 311 -30.11 -23.54 -1.66
CA GLY A 311 -31.09 -24.12 -0.72
C GLY A 311 -32.52 -23.71 -1.05
N LEU A 312 -32.76 -22.41 -1.30
CA LEU A 312 -34.06 -21.86 -1.68
C LEU A 312 -34.57 -22.48 -2.99
N GLY A 313 -33.69 -22.70 -3.97
CA GLY A 313 -34.01 -23.37 -5.23
C GLY A 313 -34.59 -24.77 -5.00
N LEU A 314 -33.94 -25.60 -4.18
CA LEU A 314 -34.45 -26.93 -3.81
C LEU A 314 -35.82 -26.85 -3.13
N THR A 315 -36.01 -25.92 -2.19
CA THR A 315 -37.33 -25.74 -1.56
C THR A 315 -38.40 -25.24 -2.54
N SER A 316 -38.06 -24.37 -3.49
CA SER A 316 -39.01 -23.87 -4.50
C SER A 316 -39.44 -24.92 -5.52
N VAL A 317 -38.57 -25.89 -5.83
CA VAL A 317 -38.92 -27.04 -6.68
C VAL A 317 -39.89 -27.97 -5.94
N LEU A 318 -39.65 -28.23 -4.65
CA LEU A 318 -40.50 -29.09 -3.84
C LEU A 318 -41.87 -28.43 -3.55
N GLU A 319 -41.87 -27.14 -3.21
CA GLU A 319 -43.07 -26.32 -3.01
C GLU A 319 -43.83 -26.10 -4.33
N GLY A 320 -43.13 -26.02 -5.47
CA GLY A 320 -43.70 -25.84 -6.80
C GLY A 320 -44.68 -26.94 -7.21
N ALA A 321 -44.45 -28.18 -6.77
CA ALA A 321 -45.40 -29.29 -6.95
C ALA A 321 -46.69 -29.10 -6.13
N GLY A 322 -46.58 -28.58 -4.90
CA GLY A 322 -47.74 -28.23 -4.07
C GLY A 322 -48.51 -27.02 -4.64
N LYS A 323 -47.78 -25.99 -5.10
CA LYS A 323 -48.36 -24.78 -5.70
C LYS A 323 -49.07 -25.05 -7.03
N SER A 324 -48.56 -25.94 -7.88
CA SER A 324 -49.23 -26.30 -9.14
C SER A 324 -50.50 -27.13 -8.91
N LEU A 325 -50.49 -28.03 -7.93
CA LEU A 325 -51.69 -28.77 -7.51
C LEU A 325 -52.73 -27.84 -6.87
N TRP A 326 -52.31 -26.90 -6.01
CA TRP A 326 -53.21 -25.88 -5.46
C TRP A 326 -53.81 -24.98 -6.54
N LEU A 327 -52.99 -24.46 -7.48
CA LEU A 327 -53.47 -23.63 -8.60
C LEU A 327 -54.46 -24.37 -9.51
N THR A 328 -54.28 -25.67 -9.73
CA THR A 328 -55.20 -26.47 -10.56
C THR A 328 -56.49 -26.87 -9.83
N MET A 329 -56.47 -26.97 -8.50
CA MET A 329 -57.68 -27.10 -7.70
C MET A 329 -58.45 -25.77 -7.64
N GLU A 330 -57.77 -24.65 -7.38
CA GLU A 330 -58.42 -23.34 -7.29
C GLU A 330 -58.93 -22.86 -8.66
N SER A 331 -58.26 -23.17 -9.78
CA SER A 331 -58.80 -22.88 -11.11
C SER A 331 -60.01 -23.74 -11.50
N ARG A 332 -60.10 -24.99 -11.01
CA ARG A 332 -61.34 -25.78 -11.11
C ARG A 332 -62.44 -25.17 -10.25
N ARG A 333 -62.11 -24.69 -9.05
CA ARG A 333 -63.06 -24.04 -8.14
C ARG A 333 -63.60 -22.74 -8.75
N SER A 334 -62.75 -21.86 -9.28
CA SER A 334 -63.21 -20.60 -9.89
C SER A 334 -64.11 -20.85 -11.09
N VAL A 335 -63.80 -21.84 -11.94
CA VAL A 335 -64.66 -22.23 -13.07
C VAL A 335 -66.03 -22.76 -12.60
N LEU A 336 -66.11 -23.43 -11.44
CA LEU A 336 -67.39 -23.83 -10.84
C LEU A 336 -68.13 -22.64 -10.21
N GLU A 337 -67.45 -21.76 -9.49
CA GLU A 337 -68.04 -20.51 -8.94
C GLU A 337 -68.40 -19.47 -10.03
N GLU A 338 -67.92 -19.64 -11.26
CA GLU A 338 -68.36 -18.91 -12.45
C GLU A 338 -69.54 -19.61 -13.15
N ALA A 339 -69.57 -20.94 -13.17
CA ALA A 339 -70.69 -21.72 -13.72
C ALA A 339 -71.95 -21.73 -12.81
N GLU A 340 -71.78 -21.58 -11.49
CA GLU A 340 -72.88 -21.44 -10.52
C GLU A 340 -73.44 -20.01 -10.43
N LYS A 341 -72.76 -19.00 -11.01
CA LYS A 341 -73.33 -17.66 -11.18
C LYS A 341 -74.31 -17.69 -12.36
N PRO A 342 -75.61 -17.47 -12.14
CA PRO A 342 -76.56 -17.38 -13.24
C PRO A 342 -76.20 -16.17 -14.12
N ALA A 343 -76.28 -16.35 -15.44
CA ALA A 343 -76.10 -15.26 -16.38
C ALA A 343 -77.20 -14.21 -16.16
N ALA A 344 -76.82 -13.01 -15.71
CA ALA A 344 -77.71 -11.87 -15.70
C ALA A 344 -78.02 -11.48 -17.16
N GLU A 345 -79.30 -11.47 -17.52
CA GLU A 345 -79.75 -11.29 -18.90
C GLU A 345 -79.43 -9.87 -19.43
N PRO A 346 -79.16 -9.72 -20.74
CA PRO A 346 -78.85 -8.42 -21.34
C PRO A 346 -80.12 -7.56 -21.46
N ALA A 347 -80.14 -6.41 -20.78
CA ALA A 347 -81.11 -5.37 -21.07
C ALA A 347 -80.78 -4.71 -22.43
N ALA A 348 -81.71 -4.77 -23.38
CA ALA A 348 -81.60 -4.12 -24.68
C ALA A 348 -82.41 -2.81 -24.71
N GLU A 349 -81.90 -1.78 -25.39
CA GLU A 349 -82.69 -0.73 -26.06
C GLU A 349 -81.77 0.25 -26.83
N GLY A 350 -82.31 0.92 -27.86
CA GLY A 350 -81.74 2.16 -28.40
C GLY A 350 -80.98 2.09 -29.74
N GLU A 351 -81.70 1.94 -30.86
CA GLU A 351 -81.23 2.50 -32.14
C GLU A 351 -81.52 4.01 -32.22
N GLY A 352 -80.62 4.74 -32.85
CA GLY A 352 -80.84 6.10 -33.36
C GLY A 352 -79.62 7.00 -33.21
N GLU A 353 -79.39 8.03 -34.02
CA GLU A 353 -79.96 8.47 -35.30
C GLU A 353 -79.19 9.76 -35.65
N LYS A 354 -78.52 9.84 -36.81
CA LYS A 354 -77.92 11.09 -37.37
C LYS A 354 -76.79 11.69 -36.47
N LYS A 355 -76.01 12.70 -36.88
CA LYS A 355 -75.99 13.54 -38.10
C LYS A 355 -74.55 13.96 -38.44
N GLU A 356 -74.40 14.52 -39.66
CA GLU A 356 -73.34 15.43 -40.19
C GLU A 356 -72.15 15.79 -39.28
#